data_AF-A0ABD4A4J1-F1
#
_entry.id   AF-A0ABD4A4J1-F1
#
_cell.length_a   1.000
_cell.length_b   1.000
_cell.length_c   1.000
_cell.angle_alpha   90.00
_cell.angle_beta   90.00
_cell.angle_gamma   90.00
#
_symmetry.space_group_name_H-M   'P 1'
#
loop_
_entity.id
_entity.type
_entity.pdbx_description
1 polymer ?
#
loop_
_entity_poly.entity_id
_entity_poly.type
_entity_poly.pdbx_seq_one_letter_code
_entity_poly.pdbx_strand_id
1 'polypeptide(L)'
;MFHFLGLLKAMSVPFIYMIVFGFISGFLPNMDLDLMVVFLFFPTYILIGILAPIYNKKTPYFASFIGSLSLSVLNIFFGHFFIELETLADPDRVNRSLVLSTSFSIITTSIFLFTKKRKVLKNV
;
A
#
# COMPACT_ATOMS: atom_id res chain seq x y z
N MET A 1 2.35 21.28 -7.04
CA MET A 1 1.01 20.77 -7.37
C MET A 1 1.08 19.25 -7.43
N PHE A 2 0.01 18.57 -7.04
CA PHE A 2 -0.14 17.12 -7.13
C PHE A 2 -0.01 16.64 -8.58
N HIS A 3 0.63 15.49 -8.80
CA HIS A 3 0.90 14.96 -10.12
C HIS A 3 0.22 13.59 -10.30
N PHE A 4 -0.99 13.59 -10.87
CA PHE A 4 -1.83 12.41 -11.00
C PHE A 4 -1.14 11.25 -11.72
N LEU A 5 -0.44 11.50 -12.83
CA LEU A 5 0.34 10.49 -13.53
C LEU A 5 1.45 9.88 -12.63
N GLY A 6 2.00 10.69 -11.72
CA GLY A 6 2.97 10.22 -10.73
C GLY A 6 2.33 9.29 -9.70
N LEU A 7 1.08 9.56 -9.31
CA LEU A 7 0.32 8.66 -8.43
C LEU A 7 0.06 7.32 -9.11
N LEU A 8 -0.40 7.32 -10.37
CA LEU A 8 -0.64 6.09 -11.13
C LEU A 8 0.63 5.25 -11.28
N LYS A 9 1.77 5.88 -11.58
CA LYS A 9 3.08 5.19 -11.59
C LYS A 9 3.43 4.59 -10.23
N ALA A 10 3.21 5.33 -9.15
CA ALA A 10 3.46 4.83 -7.79
C ALA A 10 2.56 3.63 -7.43
N MET A 11 1.30 3.63 -7.87
CA MET A 11 0.33 2.56 -7.61
C MET A 11 0.52 1.33 -8.49
N SER A 12 1.08 1.49 -9.69
CA SER A 12 1.33 0.36 -10.60
C SER A 12 2.22 -0.72 -10.00
N VAL A 13 3.21 -0.33 -9.18
CA VAL A 13 4.16 -1.28 -8.57
C VAL A 13 3.49 -2.14 -7.49
N PRO A 14 2.74 -1.60 -6.50
CA PRO A 14 1.89 -2.39 -5.62
C PRO A 14 0.95 -3.35 -6.34
N PHE A 15 0.35 -2.94 -7.46
CA PHE A 15 -0.53 -3.83 -8.24
C PHE A 15 0.22 -4.97 -8.90
N ILE A 16 1.36 -4.69 -9.52
CA ILE A 16 2.22 -5.74 -10.09
C ILE A 16 2.65 -6.71 -8.99
N TYR A 17 3.02 -6.19 -7.82
CA TYR A 17 3.34 -7.01 -6.64
C TYR A 17 2.18 -7.93 -6.26
N MET A 18 0.95 -7.41 -6.14
CA MET A 18 -0.22 -8.22 -5.80
C MET A 18 -0.48 -9.33 -6.82
N ILE A 19 -0.36 -9.03 -8.11
CA ILE A 19 -0.56 -10.02 -9.19
C ILE A 19 0.48 -11.13 -9.10
N VAL A 20 1.77 -10.76 -8.99
CA VAL A 20 2.87 -11.73 -8.91
C VAL A 20 2.76 -12.56 -7.65
N PHE A 21 2.48 -11.94 -6.50
CA PHE A 21 2.34 -12.64 -5.23
C PHE A 21 1.13 -13.58 -5.26
N GLY A 22 -0.04 -13.12 -5.71
CA GLY A 22 -1.25 -13.93 -5.83
C GLY A 22 -1.06 -15.15 -6.75
N PHE A 23 -0.32 -14.98 -7.86
CA PHE A 23 0.05 -16.09 -8.73
C PHE A 23 0.94 -17.11 -8.01
N ILE A 24 2.00 -16.65 -7.32
CA ILE A 24 2.92 -17.53 -6.59
C ILE A 24 2.21 -18.26 -5.44
N SER A 25 1.34 -17.56 -4.69
CA SER A 25 0.62 -18.15 -3.57
C SER A 25 -0.34 -19.26 -4.01
N GLY A 26 -0.85 -19.21 -5.24
CA GLY A 26 -1.66 -20.28 -5.82
C GLY A 26 -0.93 -21.63 -5.94
N PHE A 27 0.41 -21.65 -5.90
CA PHE A 27 1.22 -22.87 -5.93
C PHE A 27 1.65 -23.37 -4.53
N LEU A 28 1.23 -22.69 -3.45
CA LEU A 28 1.58 -23.02 -2.07
C LEU A 28 0.38 -23.66 -1.36
N PRO A 29 0.25 -25.00 -1.35
CA PRO A 29 -0.97 -25.68 -0.89
C PRO A 29 -1.26 -25.60 0.62
N ASN A 30 -0.26 -25.24 1.44
CA ASN A 30 -0.37 -25.21 2.92
C ASN A 30 -0.15 -23.82 3.53
N MET A 31 -0.35 -22.75 2.75
CA MET A 31 -0.18 -21.40 3.27
C MET A 31 -1.43 -20.95 4.02
N ASP A 32 -1.27 -20.54 5.29
CA ASP A 32 -2.38 -20.01 6.09
C ASP A 32 -2.98 -18.77 5.41
N LEU A 33 -4.31 -18.71 5.35
CA LEU A 33 -5.04 -17.61 4.71
C LEU A 33 -4.70 -16.26 5.35
N ASP A 34 -4.59 -16.22 6.68
CA ASP A 34 -4.21 -15.01 7.41
C ASP A 34 -2.82 -14.51 7.02
N LEU A 35 -1.85 -15.43 6.91
CA LEU A 35 -0.50 -15.08 6.47
C LEU A 35 -0.50 -14.62 5.01
N MET A 36 -1.26 -15.28 4.14
CA MET A 36 -1.40 -14.88 2.74
C MET A 36 -1.92 -13.46 2.61
N VAL A 37 -2.95 -13.09 3.38
CA VAL A 37 -3.52 -11.73 3.41
C VAL A 37 -2.51 -10.71 3.92
N VAL A 38 -1.77 -11.03 4.98
CA VAL A 38 -0.72 -10.15 5.51
C VAL A 38 0.37 -9.92 4.47
N PHE A 39 0.89 -10.98 3.87
CA PHE A 39 1.93 -10.85 2.86
C PHE A 39 1.42 -10.19 1.59
N LEU A 40 0.16 -10.39 1.19
CA LEU A 40 -0.39 -9.74 0.00
C LEU A 40 -0.58 -8.24 0.22
N PHE A 41 -1.12 -7.81 1.36
CA PHE A 41 -1.53 -6.41 1.55
C PHE A 41 -0.49 -5.55 2.26
N PHE A 42 0.21 -6.07 3.27
CA PHE A 42 1.14 -5.25 4.05
C PHE A 42 2.26 -4.61 3.20
N PRO A 43 2.91 -5.33 2.26
CA PRO A 43 3.94 -4.74 1.40
C PRO A 43 3.38 -3.68 0.45
N THR A 44 2.11 -3.75 0.04
CA THR A 44 1.50 -2.73 -0.83
C THR A 44 1.48 -1.36 -0.18
N TYR A 45 1.19 -1.30 1.13
CA TYR A 45 1.18 -0.06 1.91
C TYR A 45 2.60 0.50 2.15
N ILE A 46 3.61 -0.37 2.25
CA ILE A 46 5.02 0.04 2.30
C ILE A 46 5.44 0.62 0.95
N LEU A 47 5.15 -0.11 -0.13
CA LEU A 47 5.51 0.27 -1.50
C LEU A 47 4.91 1.62 -1.86
N ILE A 48 3.62 1.86 -1.61
CA ILE A 48 3.02 3.17 -1.89
C ILE A 48 3.64 4.27 -1.01
N GLY A 49 3.96 3.98 0.25
CA GLY A 49 4.64 4.92 1.14
C GLY A 49 6.05 5.32 0.67
N ILE A 50 6.75 4.45 -0.04
CA ILE A 50 8.08 4.72 -0.63
C ILE A 50 7.95 5.38 -2.01
N LEU A 51 7.05 4.90 -2.85
CA LEU A 51 6.96 5.32 -4.25
C LEU A 51 6.21 6.63 -4.42
N ALA A 52 5.20 6.91 -3.59
CA ALA A 52 4.50 8.19 -3.59
C ALA A 52 5.46 9.40 -3.46
N PRO A 53 6.40 9.45 -2.49
CA PRO A 53 7.37 10.55 -2.42
C PRO A 53 8.41 10.56 -3.55
N ILE A 54 8.66 9.43 -4.22
CA ILE A 54 9.56 9.37 -5.39
C ILE A 54 8.91 10.03 -6.60
N TYR A 55 7.66 9.70 -6.90
CA TYR A 55 6.95 10.17 -8.08
C TYR A 55 6.16 11.48 -7.86
N ASN A 56 5.83 11.85 -6.61
CA ASN A 56 5.12 13.06 -6.22
C ASN A 56 5.94 13.91 -5.22
N LYS A 57 7.15 14.32 -5.61
CA LYS A 57 8.09 15.06 -4.73
C LYS A 57 7.52 16.31 -4.07
N LYS A 58 6.60 17.01 -4.75
CA LYS A 58 6.00 18.28 -4.25
C LYS A 58 4.87 18.06 -3.24
N THR A 59 4.19 16.90 -3.27
CA THR A 59 3.04 16.58 -2.41
C THR A 59 3.07 15.12 -1.97
N PRO A 60 4.15 14.69 -1.27
CA PRO A 60 4.40 13.28 -0.99
C PRO A 60 3.36 12.66 -0.04
N TYR A 61 2.99 13.38 1.02
CA TYR A 61 2.02 12.91 2.01
C TYR A 61 0.62 12.76 1.42
N PHE A 62 0.18 13.75 0.65
CA PHE A 62 -1.12 13.69 -0.03
C PHE A 62 -1.18 12.54 -1.05
N ALA A 63 -0.12 12.34 -1.83
CA ALA A 63 -0.06 11.22 -2.77
C ALA A 63 -0.07 9.86 -2.06
N SER A 64 0.64 9.73 -0.93
CA SER A 64 0.63 8.52 -0.10
C SER A 64 -0.75 8.26 0.52
N PHE A 65 -1.42 9.31 1.01
CA PHE A 65 -2.78 9.23 1.53
C PHE A 65 -3.77 8.72 0.48
N ILE A 66 -3.85 9.38 -0.69
CA ILE A 66 -4.78 8.97 -1.75
C ILE A 66 -4.44 7.58 -2.30
N GLY A 67 -3.15 7.28 -2.48
CA GLY A 67 -2.70 5.98 -2.98
C GLY A 67 -3.03 4.84 -2.01
N SER A 68 -2.77 5.03 -0.71
CA SER A 68 -3.10 4.03 0.32
C SER A 68 -4.61 3.85 0.46
N LEU A 69 -5.39 4.94 0.50
CA LEU A 69 -6.85 4.85 0.55
C LEU A 69 -7.42 4.08 -0.66
N SER A 70 -6.90 4.35 -1.85
CA SER A 70 -7.29 3.63 -3.07
C SER A 70 -6.93 2.14 -3.00
N LEU A 71 -5.71 1.82 -2.53
CA LEU A 71 -5.28 0.43 -2.34
C LEU A 71 -6.13 -0.29 -1.30
N SER A 72 -6.47 0.35 -0.19
CA SER A 72 -7.29 -0.27 0.86
C SER A 72 -8.68 -0.61 0.35
N VAL A 73 -9.32 0.30 -0.40
CA VAL A 73 -10.62 0.04 -1.04
C VAL A 73 -10.52 -1.14 -2.02
N LEU A 74 -9.48 -1.17 -2.86
CA LEU A 74 -9.28 -2.26 -3.81
C LEU A 74 -9.00 -3.59 -3.11
N ASN A 75 -8.24 -3.58 -2.01
CA ASN A 75 -7.96 -4.78 -1.21
C ASN A 75 -9.23 -5.33 -0.55
N ILE A 76 -10.13 -4.45 -0.07
CA ILE A 76 -11.44 -4.86 0.48
C ILE A 76 -12.26 -5.57 -0.60
N PHE A 77 -12.36 -4.99 -1.80
CA PHE A 77 -13.06 -5.61 -2.93
C PHE A 77 -12.41 -6.92 -3.36
N PHE A 78 -11.08 -6.98 -3.38
CA PHE A 78 -10.36 -8.19 -3.73
C PHE A 78 -10.64 -9.31 -2.72
N GLY A 79 -10.55 -9.00 -1.42
CA GLY A 79 -10.86 -9.96 -0.36
C GLY A 79 -12.31 -10.46 -0.44
N HIS A 80 -13.26 -9.57 -0.75
CA HIS A 80 -14.66 -9.94 -0.89
C HIS A 80 -14.93 -10.85 -2.09
N PHE A 81 -14.47 -10.46 -3.29
CA PHE A 81 -14.84 -11.15 -4.53
C PHE A 81 -13.99 -12.37 -4.86
N PHE A 82 -12.72 -12.40 -4.44
CA PHE A 82 -11.77 -13.44 -4.86
C PHE A 82 -11.35 -14.38 -3.73
N ILE A 83 -11.42 -13.92 -2.47
CA ILE A 83 -11.05 -14.72 -1.28
C ILE A 83 -12.31 -15.10 -0.49
N GLU A 84 -13.50 -14.64 -0.90
CA GLU A 84 -14.78 -14.86 -0.21
C GLU A 84 -14.77 -14.44 1.26
N LEU A 85 -13.94 -13.44 1.61
CA LEU A 85 -13.92 -12.86 2.94
C LEU A 85 -15.13 -11.94 3.13
N GLU A 86 -15.79 -12.03 4.28
CA GLU A 86 -16.86 -11.11 4.70
C GLU A 86 -16.31 -9.74 5.11
N THR A 87 -15.59 -9.08 4.22
CA THR A 87 -14.90 -7.81 4.50
C THR A 87 -15.86 -6.64 4.69
N LEU A 88 -17.09 -6.72 4.19
CA LEU A 88 -18.10 -5.65 4.25
C LEU A 88 -19.14 -5.85 5.36
N ALA A 89 -19.07 -6.94 6.12
CA ALA A 89 -20.05 -7.26 7.16
C ALA A 89 -19.92 -6.36 8.41
N ASP A 90 -18.72 -5.81 8.67
CA ASP A 90 -18.42 -5.00 9.85
C ASP A 90 -17.82 -3.63 9.44
N PRO A 91 -18.63 -2.55 9.43
CA PRO A 91 -18.17 -1.22 9.03
C PRO A 91 -17.11 -0.64 9.97
N ASP A 92 -17.13 -0.98 11.26
CA ASP A 92 -16.14 -0.49 12.23
C ASP A 92 -14.76 -1.12 11.96
N ARG A 93 -14.74 -2.42 11.63
CA ARG A 93 -13.52 -3.13 11.24
C ARG A 93 -12.94 -2.62 9.93
N VAL A 94 -13.79 -2.27 8.96
CA VAL A 94 -13.39 -1.63 7.70
C VAL A 94 -12.76 -0.27 7.97
N ASN A 95 -13.43 0.58 8.75
CA ASN A 95 -12.92 1.91 9.09
C ASN A 95 -11.57 1.83 9.80
N ARG A 96 -11.43 0.94 10.80
CA ARG A 96 -10.15 0.72 11.48
C ARG A 96 -9.06 0.27 10.52
N SER A 97 -9.38 -0.63 9.59
CA SER A 97 -8.44 -1.12 8.57
C SER A 97 -7.98 -0.01 7.63
N LEU A 98 -8.90 0.86 7.20
CA LEU A 98 -8.60 2.05 6.39
C LEU A 98 -7.67 3.01 7.14
N VAL A 99 -8.01 3.36 8.39
CA VAL A 99 -7.18 4.25 9.21
C VAL A 99 -5.79 3.68 9.42
N LEU A 100 -5.67 2.40 9.76
CA LEU A 100 -4.38 1.74 10.01
C LEU A 100 -3.52 1.70 8.74
N SER A 101 -4.08 1.25 7.62
CA SER A 101 -3.37 1.15 6.34
C SER A 101 -2.88 2.51 5.84
N THR A 102 -3.75 3.52 5.86
CA THR A 102 -3.39 4.88 5.46
C THR A 102 -2.36 5.51 6.39
N SER A 103 -2.53 5.37 7.71
CA SER A 103 -1.56 5.87 8.70
C SER A 103 -0.20 5.20 8.50
N PHE A 104 -0.19 3.89 8.27
CA PHE A 104 1.02 3.13 8.05
C PHE A 104 1.78 3.62 6.80
N SER A 105 1.11 3.80 5.67
CA SER A 105 1.74 4.36 4.46
C SER A 105 2.30 5.78 4.67
N ILE A 106 1.60 6.63 5.43
CA ILE A 106 2.08 7.98 5.77
C ILE A 106 3.30 7.92 6.69
N ILE A 107 3.34 7.00 7.65
CA ILE A 107 4.50 6.75 8.50
C ILE A 107 5.69 6.28 7.65
N THR A 108 5.49 5.31 6.76
CA THR A 108 6.53 4.86 5.82
C THR A 108 7.04 6.02 4.96
N THR A 109 6.13 6.87 4.46
CA THR A 109 6.49 8.08 3.69
C THR A 109 7.37 9.02 4.51
N SER A 110 7.01 9.23 5.77
CA SER A 110 7.76 10.09 6.69
C SER A 110 9.17 9.54 6.91
N ILE A 111 9.30 8.26 7.26
CA ILE A 111 10.59 7.58 7.48
C ILE A 111 11.46 7.65 6.21
N PHE A 112 10.88 7.38 5.04
CA PHE A 112 11.60 7.45 3.77
C PHE A 112 12.14 8.86 3.48
N LEU A 113 11.33 9.90 3.70
CA LEU A 113 11.77 11.28 3.48
C LEU A 113 12.85 11.71 4.49
N PHE A 114 12.72 11.31 5.76
CA PHE A 114 13.75 11.58 6.79
C PHE A 114 15.10 10.94 6.43
N THR A 115 15.09 9.66 6.03
CA THR A 115 16.32 8.95 5.63
C THR A 115 16.94 9.56 4.39
N LYS A 116 16.14 9.97 3.39
CA LYS A 116 16.63 10.64 2.18
C LYS A 116 17.26 12.00 2.49
N LYS A 117 16.62 12.83 3.32
CA LYS A 117 17.20 14.12 3.75
C LYS A 117 18.54 13.95 4.46
N ARG A 118 18.67 12.96 5.36
CA ARG A 118 19.94 12.65 6.04
C ARG A 118 21.05 12.23 5.06
N LYS A 119 20.72 11.44 4.03
CA LYS A 119 21.72 11.03 3.02
C LYS A 119 22.26 12.23 2.22
N VAL A 120 21.40 13.20 1.89
CA VAL A 120 21.84 14.43 1.20
C VAL A 120 22.81 15.22 2.07
N LEU A 121 22.51 15.41 3.36
CA LEU A 121 23.37 16.15 4.29
C LEU A 121 24.70 15.47 4.62
N LYS A 122 24.81 14.14 4.45
CA LYS A 122 26.07 13.40 4.66
C LYS A 122 27.00 13.42 3.43
N ASN A 123 26.49 13.80 2.27
CA ASN A 123 27.21 13.81 0.99
C ASN A 123 27.59 15.24 0.54
N VAL A 124 27.39 16.24 1.40
CA VAL A 124 27.85 17.62 1.27
C VAL A 124 28.97 17.82 2.28
#